data_AF-A0A0F9B6R1-F1
#
_entry.id   AF-A0A0F9B6R1-F1
#
_cell.length_a   1.000
_cell.length_b   1.000
_cell.length_c   1.000
_cell.angle_alpha   90.00
_cell.angle_beta   90.00
_cell.angle_gamma   90.00
#
_symmetry.space_group_name_H-M   'P 1'
#
loop_
_entity.id
_entity.type
_entity.pdbx_description
1 polymer ?
#
loop_
_entity_poly.entity_id
_entity_poly.type
_entity_poly.pdbx_seq_one_letter_code
_entity_poly.pdbx_strand_id
1 'polypeptide(L)'
;MAGPCVLFDTGPLGGGTGFRAPQRIISAQTPEEVPAAFAALETALAEGAWLAGYASYELGYLGSVKLRDLMPAERGMPLLRFGVFDGPEPHTFQDDVGAASLSPLTPDWDFAQYEA
;
A
#
# COMPACT_ATOMS: atom_id res chain seq x y z
N MET A 1 -6.54 -13.72 16.46
CA MET A 1 -6.40 -12.47 15.68
C MET A 1 -6.25 -12.85 14.22
N ALA A 2 -6.98 -12.21 13.31
CA ALA A 2 -6.78 -12.46 11.88
C ALA A 2 -5.34 -12.07 11.50
N GLY A 3 -4.65 -12.95 10.77
CA GLY A 3 -3.30 -12.67 10.26
C GLY A 3 -3.30 -11.50 9.27
N PRO A 4 -2.11 -11.00 8.87
CA PRO A 4 -1.99 -9.94 7.88
C PRO A 4 -2.69 -10.34 6.57
N CYS A 5 -3.47 -9.42 6.01
CA CYS A 5 -4.18 -9.62 4.75
C CYS A 5 -4.24 -8.31 3.94
N VAL A 6 -4.44 -8.44 2.62
CA VAL A 6 -4.70 -7.34 1.69
C VAL A 6 -6.00 -7.65 0.96
N LEU A 7 -6.94 -6.70 0.95
CA LEU A 7 -8.27 -6.87 0.36
C LEU A 7 -8.49 -5.82 -0.72
N PHE A 8 -9.12 -6.24 -1.81
CA PHE A 8 -9.44 -5.40 -2.96
C PHE A 8 -10.94 -5.51 -3.25
N ASP A 9 -11.62 -4.37 -3.40
CA ASP A 9 -13.01 -4.32 -3.89
C ASP A 9 -13.11 -4.85 -5.32
N THR A 10 -12.14 -4.50 -6.17
CA THR A 10 -11.96 -5.01 -7.52
C THR A 10 -10.50 -5.42 -7.69
N GLY A 11 -10.25 -6.71 -7.53
CA GLY A 11 -8.91 -7.28 -7.62
C GLY A 11 -8.69 -8.13 -8.88
N PRO A 12 -7.56 -8.87 -8.94
CA PRO A 12 -7.15 -9.64 -10.11
C PRO A 12 -8.10 -10.79 -10.48
N LEU A 13 -9.04 -11.18 -9.61
CA LEU A 13 -10.10 -12.15 -9.91
C LEU A 13 -11.32 -11.54 -10.63
N GLY A 14 -11.31 -10.23 -10.92
CA GLY A 14 -12.42 -9.51 -11.58
C GLY A 14 -13.54 -9.05 -10.63
N GLY A 15 -13.36 -9.24 -9.33
CA GLY A 15 -14.26 -8.78 -8.27
C GLY A 15 -13.54 -8.72 -6.93
N GLY A 16 -14.29 -8.77 -5.83
CA GLY A 16 -13.71 -8.75 -4.49
C GLY A 16 -12.67 -9.85 -4.32
N THR A 17 -11.44 -9.47 -3.96
CA THR A 17 -10.27 -10.35 -3.92
C THR A 17 -9.49 -10.13 -2.63
N GLY A 18 -9.05 -11.20 -1.99
CA GLY A 18 -8.22 -11.17 -0.80
C GLY A 18 -6.92 -11.93 -0.97
N PHE A 19 -5.87 -11.42 -0.35
CA PHE A 19 -4.62 -12.13 -0.10
C PHE A 19 -4.50 -12.31 1.41
N ARG A 20 -4.46 -13.56 1.86
CA ARG A 20 -4.49 -13.93 3.29
C ARG A 20 -3.31 -14.84 3.62
N ALA A 21 -2.89 -14.83 4.87
CA ALA A 21 -1.84 -15.72 5.39
C ALA A 21 -0.57 -15.73 4.50
N PRO A 22 0.14 -14.60 4.38
CA PRO A 22 1.35 -14.54 3.57
C PRO A 22 2.38 -15.55 4.08
N GLN A 23 3.05 -16.23 3.14
CA GLN A 23 4.15 -17.16 3.45
C GLN A 23 5.31 -16.43 4.11
N ARG A 24 5.60 -15.21 3.62
CA ARG A 24 6.57 -14.28 4.19
C ARG A 24 6.18 -12.85 3.87
N ILE A 25 6.73 -11.91 4.64
CA ILE A 25 6.58 -10.46 4.41
C ILE A 25 7.95 -9.89 4.08
N ILE A 26 8.03 -9.16 2.97
CA ILE A 26 9.20 -8.40 2.55
C ILE A 26 8.93 -6.92 2.86
N SER A 27 9.85 -6.26 3.55
CA SER A 27 9.68 -4.86 3.97
C SER A 27 11.01 -4.13 3.98
N ALA A 28 10.98 -2.83 3.72
CA ALA A 28 12.12 -1.92 3.90
C ALA A 28 11.68 -0.74 4.78
N GLN A 29 12.37 -0.56 5.90
CA GLN A 29 12.18 0.56 6.83
C GLN A 29 13.10 1.72 6.48
N THR A 30 14.34 1.44 6.07
CA THR A 30 15.33 2.44 5.73
C THR A 30 15.63 2.48 4.23
N PRO A 31 16.15 3.61 3.70
CA PRO A 31 16.58 3.72 2.31
C PRO A 31 17.52 2.63 1.83
N GLU A 32 18.44 2.19 2.70
CA GLU A 32 19.49 1.22 2.38
C GLU A 32 18.91 -0.19 2.17
N GLU A 33 17.77 -0.49 2.80
CA GLU A 33 17.09 -1.78 2.70
C GLU A 33 16.28 -1.91 1.40
N VAL A 34 15.91 -0.79 0.76
CA VAL A 34 15.03 -0.77 -0.41
C VAL A 34 15.55 -1.62 -1.58
N PRO A 35 16.83 -1.53 -2.01
CA PRO A 35 17.34 -2.36 -3.09
C PRO A 35 17.23 -3.87 -2.79
N ALA A 36 17.58 -4.28 -1.57
CA ALA A 36 17.49 -5.69 -1.17
C ALA A 36 16.05 -6.18 -1.10
N ALA A 37 15.12 -5.33 -0.63
CA ALA A 37 13.71 -5.65 -0.61
C ALA A 37 13.14 -5.82 -2.03
N PHE A 38 13.46 -4.91 -2.98
CA PHE A 38 13.05 -5.06 -4.37
C PHE A 38 13.59 -6.35 -5.01
N ALA A 39 14.87 -6.68 -4.79
CA ALA A 39 15.45 -7.94 -5.29
C ALA A 39 14.72 -9.18 -4.73
N ALA A 40 14.30 -9.14 -3.47
CA ALA A 40 13.51 -10.22 -2.86
C ALA A 40 12.09 -10.31 -3.45
N LEU A 41 11.47 -9.18 -3.80
CA LEU A 41 10.18 -9.15 -4.49
C LEU A 41 10.30 -9.73 -5.91
N GLU A 42 11.31 -9.33 -6.66
CA GLU A 42 11.59 -9.85 -8.01
C GLU A 42 11.83 -11.36 -7.99
N THR A 43 12.59 -11.84 -7.02
CA THR A 43 12.84 -13.28 -6.83
C THR A 43 11.54 -14.03 -6.56
N ALA A 44 10.69 -13.52 -5.65
CA ALA A 44 9.40 -14.14 -5.35
C ALA A 44 8.47 -14.19 -6.58
N LEU A 45 8.45 -13.12 -7.39
CA LEU A 45 7.70 -13.11 -8.66
C LEU A 45 8.24 -14.14 -9.65
N ALA A 46 9.56 -14.25 -9.78
CA ALA A 46 10.21 -15.23 -10.66
C ALA A 46 9.94 -16.68 -10.21
N GLU A 47 9.75 -16.91 -8.92
CA GLU A 47 9.31 -18.19 -8.34
C GLU A 47 7.82 -18.49 -8.59
N GLY A 48 7.07 -17.57 -9.20
CA GLY A 48 5.65 -17.71 -9.50
C GLY A 48 4.71 -17.33 -8.36
N ALA A 49 5.25 -16.72 -7.29
CA ALA A 49 4.42 -16.25 -6.18
C ALA A 49 3.66 -14.97 -6.54
N TRP A 50 2.57 -14.74 -5.83
CA TRP A 50 1.82 -13.49 -5.89
C TRP A 50 2.31 -12.52 -4.82
N LEU A 51 2.34 -11.23 -5.18
CA LEU A 51 2.70 -10.16 -4.26
C LEU A 51 1.52 -9.22 -4.06
N ALA A 52 1.22 -8.90 -2.81
CA ALA A 52 0.25 -7.86 -2.46
C ALA A 52 0.74 -7.07 -1.25
N GLY A 53 0.59 -5.75 -1.28
CA GLY A 53 1.15 -4.85 -0.28
C GLY A 53 1.12 -3.40 -0.72
N TYR A 54 2.00 -2.59 -0.13
CA TYR A 54 2.08 -1.16 -0.42
C TYR A 54 3.52 -0.68 -0.49
N ALA A 55 3.71 0.40 -1.25
CA ALA A 55 4.83 1.33 -1.12
C ALA A 55 4.29 2.64 -0.53
N SER A 56 4.96 3.16 0.48
CA SER A 56 4.62 4.46 1.07
C SER A 56 4.94 5.61 0.11
N TYR A 57 4.34 6.76 0.35
CA TYR A 57 4.68 7.99 -0.37
C TYR A 57 6.18 8.33 -0.22
N GLU A 58 6.74 8.07 0.95
CA GLU A 58 8.13 8.37 1.29
C GLU A 58 9.15 7.59 0.46
N LEU A 59 8.77 6.45 -0.13
CA LEU A 59 9.64 5.74 -1.07
C LEU A 59 10.04 6.63 -2.26
N GLY A 60 9.16 7.55 -2.67
CA GLY A 60 9.39 8.46 -3.79
C GLY A 60 10.60 9.39 -3.61
N TYR A 61 10.99 9.72 -2.36
CA TYR A 61 12.15 10.57 -2.10
C TYR A 61 13.48 9.93 -2.54
N LEU A 62 13.52 8.60 -2.69
CA LEU A 62 14.72 7.89 -3.17
C LEU A 62 14.95 8.04 -4.68
N GLY A 63 13.89 8.35 -5.43
CA GLY A 63 13.91 8.39 -6.90
C GLY A 63 14.68 9.57 -7.51
N SER A 64 15.05 10.58 -6.72
CA SER A 64 15.82 11.74 -7.19
C SER A 64 16.77 12.25 -6.12
N VAL A 65 18.01 12.55 -6.51
CA VAL A 65 19.03 13.12 -5.60
C VAL A 65 18.50 14.38 -4.89
N LYS A 66 17.71 15.20 -5.58
CA LYS A 66 17.15 16.45 -5.04
C LYS A 66 16.11 16.24 -3.92
N LEU A 67 15.55 15.03 -3.83
CA LEU A 67 14.49 14.70 -2.88
C LEU A 67 15.04 13.94 -1.66
N ARG A 68 16.21 13.32 -1.75
CA ARG A 68 16.74 12.46 -0.68
C ARG A 68 16.82 13.17 0.67
N ASP A 69 17.29 14.41 0.66
CA ASP A 69 17.46 15.21 1.89
C ASP A 69 16.13 15.74 2.45
N LEU A 70 15.02 15.60 1.70
CA LEU A 70 13.68 15.94 2.14
C LEU A 70 12.96 14.75 2.80
N MET A 71 13.60 13.57 2.89
CA MET A 71 13.00 12.41 3.52
C MET A 71 12.70 12.68 5.01
N PRO A 72 11.45 12.49 5.46
CA PRO A 72 11.12 12.63 6.88
C PRO A 72 11.92 11.65 7.73
N ALA A 73 12.57 12.15 8.79
CA ALA A 73 13.36 11.34 9.71
C ALA A 73 12.49 10.36 10.50
N GLU A 74 11.33 10.82 10.98
CA GLU A 74 10.34 10.00 11.66
C GLU A 74 9.24 9.58 10.69
N ARG A 75 9.07 8.27 10.50
CA ARG A 75 8.01 7.71 9.65
C ARG A 75 7.18 6.71 10.46
N GLY A 76 5.85 6.79 10.32
CA GLY A 76 4.92 5.87 10.96
C GLY A 76 4.78 4.52 10.24
N MET A 77 5.38 4.37 9.06
CA MET A 77 5.30 3.15 8.26
C MET A 77 6.56 2.90 7.43
N PRO A 78 6.83 1.63 7.08
CA PRO A 78 7.91 1.25 6.17
C PRO A 78 7.80 1.93 4.80
N LEU A 79 8.95 2.07 4.13
CA LEU A 79 9.03 2.55 2.75
C LEU A 79 8.27 1.64 1.79
N LEU A 80 8.35 0.32 2.03
CA LEU A 80 7.50 -0.68 1.38
C LEU A 80 7.23 -1.86 2.30
N ARG A 81 6.11 -2.54 2.08
CA ARG A 81 5.75 -3.79 2.76
C ARG A 81 4.81 -4.63 1.90
N PHE A 82 5.27 -5.81 1.49
CA PHE A 82 4.54 -6.75 0.66
C PHE A 82 4.52 -8.15 1.26
N GLY A 83 3.37 -8.80 1.23
CA GLY A 83 3.26 -10.24 1.48
C GLY A 83 3.52 -11.04 0.21
N VAL A 84 4.07 -12.23 0.39
CA VAL A 84 4.23 -13.26 -0.64
C VAL A 84 3.17 -14.33 -0.43
N PHE A 85 2.42 -14.66 -1.48
CA PHE A 85 1.23 -15.51 -1.41
C PHE A 85 1.24 -16.57 -2.53
N ASP A 86 0.56 -17.70 -2.29
CA ASP A 86 0.30 -18.70 -3.34
C ASP A 86 -0.64 -18.19 -4.43
N GLY A 87 -1.60 -17.34 -4.04
CA GLY A 87 -2.56 -16.76 -4.96
C GLY A 87 -3.63 -15.91 -4.30
N PRO A 88 -4.45 -15.22 -5.11
CA PRO A 88 -5.63 -14.51 -4.64
C PRO A 88 -6.78 -15.48 -4.30
N GLU A 89 -7.58 -15.10 -3.32
CA GLU A 89 -8.82 -15.78 -2.93
C GLU A 89 -10.03 -14.85 -3.19
N PRO A 90 -11.21 -15.37 -3.60
CA PRO A 90 -12.42 -14.55 -3.64
C PRO A 90 -12.74 -13.94 -2.27
N HIS A 91 -13.13 -12.66 -2.25
CA HIS A 91 -13.53 -11.99 -1.03
C HIS A 91 -14.85 -11.24 -1.23
N THR A 92 -15.76 -11.39 -0.28
CA THR A 92 -17.00 -10.62 -0.21
C THR A 92 -16.91 -9.68 0.98
N PHE A 93 -16.99 -8.38 0.71
CA PHE A 93 -17.19 -7.39 1.77
C PHE A 93 -18.60 -7.55 2.32
N GLN A 94 -18.74 -7.50 3.64
CA GLN A 94 -20.06 -7.43 4.23
C GLN A 94 -20.60 -6.03 3.97
N ASP A 95 -21.77 -5.94 3.35
CA ASP A 95 -22.51 -4.69 3.24
C ASP A 95 -22.97 -4.30 4.65
N ASP A 96 -22.19 -3.51 5.37
CA ASP A 96 -22.66 -2.86 6.59
C ASP A 96 -23.53 -1.68 6.16
N VAL A 97 -24.79 -1.99 5.80
CA VAL A 97 -25.76 -1.01 5.29
C VAL A 97 -26.31 -0.18 6.45
N GLY A 98 -25.47 0.68 7.00
CA GLY A 98 -25.87 1.75 7.91
C GLY A 98 -26.33 2.99 7.14
N ALA A 99 -27.15 3.82 7.76
CA ALA A 99 -27.44 5.15 7.22
C ALA A 99 -26.18 6.03 7.30
N ALA A 100 -25.48 6.21 6.18
CA ALA A 100 -24.40 7.18 6.03
C ALA A 100 -24.93 8.43 5.31
N SER A 101 -24.49 9.61 5.75
CA SER A 101 -24.77 10.86 5.04
C SER A 101 -23.49 11.70 4.98
N LEU A 102 -23.32 12.41 3.87
CA LEU A 102 -22.28 13.42 3.76
C LEU A 102 -22.90 14.77 4.12
N SER A 103 -22.18 15.57 4.89
CA SER A 103 -22.51 16.99 4.99
C SER A 103 -22.33 17.67 3.63
N PRO A 104 -22.92 18.86 3.41
CA PRO A 104 -22.61 19.66 2.23
C PRO A 104 -21.10 19.82 2.06
N LEU A 105 -20.60 19.58 0.85
CA LEU A 105 -19.20 19.80 0.51
C LEU A 105 -18.90 21.29 0.64
N THR A 106 -17.95 21.63 1.50
CA THR A 106 -17.44 23.00 1.65
C THR A 106 -15.96 22.98 1.31
N PRO A 107 -15.49 23.89 0.44
CA PRO A 107 -14.07 23.95 0.09
C PRO A 107 -13.27 24.41 1.32
N ASP A 108 -12.11 23.79 1.54
CA ASP A 108 -11.21 24.18 2.63
C ASP A 108 -10.59 25.56 2.38
N TRP A 109 -10.39 25.91 1.10
CA TRP A 109 -9.99 27.24 0.63
C TRP A 109 -11.02 27.83 -0.32
N ASP A 110 -11.44 29.07 -0.08
CA ASP A 110 -12.23 29.84 -1.05
C ASP A 110 -11.34 30.38 -2.19
N PHE A 111 -11.98 30.97 -3.21
CA PHE A 111 -11.26 31.47 -4.39
C PHE A 111 -10.28 32.60 -4.04
N ALA A 112 -10.58 33.44 -3.04
CA ALA A 112 -9.71 34.52 -2.62
C ALA A 112 -8.45 33.99 -1.91
N GLN A 113 -8.59 32.92 -1.12
CA GLN A 113 -7.46 32.23 -0.48
C GLN A 113 -6.57 31.51 -1.49
N TYR A 114 -7.14 30.95 -2.54
CA TYR A 114 -6.39 30.30 -3.62
C TYR A 114 -5.56 31.29 -4.46
N GLU A 115 -6.05 32.51 -4.68
CA GLU A 115 -5.34 33.53 -5.48
C GLU A 115 -4.18 34.23 -4.74
N ALA A 116 -4.11 34.11 -3.41
CA ALA A 116 -3.11 34.77 -2.56
C ALA A 116 -1.75 34.07 -2.57
#